data_AF-A0A137P6G0-F1
#
_entry.id   AF-A0A137P6G0-F1
#
_cell.length_a   1.000
_cell.length_b   1.000
_cell.length_c   1.000
_cell.angle_alpha   90.00
_cell.angle_beta   90.00
_cell.angle_gamma   90.00
#
_symmetry.space_group_name_H-M   'P 1'
#
loop_
_entity.id
_entity.type
_entity.pdbx_description
1 polymer ?
#
loop_
_entity_poly.entity_id
_entity_poly.type
_entity_poly.pdbx_seq_one_letter_code
_entity_poly.pdbx_strand_id
1 'polypeptide(L)'
;MLFNSVLKLHGTKIGCWFMLFNLTQFHIWFWCSRTIPNSFSLILKNIKGSPRNLQNFYKYFALMTVSGIIFRSETLFLMGFYCLFELVKDVKFRNVGFIISLIKLGIVTLIICLALTVPIDSFFWNKSLCGPKTMPFLSYFTRFLPRILHFTYLLSIIGMLINPLNQLFLVPSIFYVLFMSCLGHKEWRFIEYTFPLFSLSASVTSHKIFQWINIRLIKYCFILSVLIFSVFISSNLNYISQLNYPGGYALQRVHQIFDNQSNLKLHLDTYTAMTGASRFGELRDDWMYSKLENIKDPKIYLNYDVLLTNEAEKHSLEAFEKVECIKGFEKVKIKPISSYISNLKSNWKNKGNFIRSLLPYQIIQTDQVCILRKK
;
A
#
# COMPACT_ATOMS: atom_id res chain seq x y z
N MET A 1 -1.72 18.87 -7.49
CA MET A 1 -1.06 19.13 -8.81
C MET A 1 -1.55 18.19 -9.90
N LEU A 2 -1.55 16.87 -9.69
CA LEU A 2 -2.22 15.90 -10.58
C LEU A 2 -3.66 16.31 -10.93
N PHE A 3 -4.45 16.72 -9.92
CA PHE A 3 -5.82 17.22 -10.11
C PHE A 3 -5.88 18.39 -11.11
N ASN A 4 -4.98 19.37 -11.03
CA ASN A 4 -4.96 20.51 -11.96
C ASN A 4 -4.64 20.08 -13.39
N SER A 5 -3.78 19.07 -13.58
CA SER A 5 -3.52 18.48 -14.90
C SER A 5 -4.78 17.77 -15.43
N VAL A 6 -5.48 17.03 -14.58
CA VAL A 6 -6.76 16.38 -14.93
C VAL A 6 -7.80 17.43 -15.32
N LEU A 7 -7.94 18.51 -14.55
CA LEU A 7 -8.86 19.61 -14.87
C LEU A 7 -8.55 20.23 -16.23
N LYS A 8 -7.27 20.44 -16.56
CA LYS A 8 -6.86 21.01 -17.86
C LYS A 8 -7.10 20.06 -19.03
N LEU A 9 -6.89 18.76 -18.84
CA LEU A 9 -6.95 17.77 -19.92
C LEU A 9 -8.34 17.19 -20.14
N HIS A 10 -9.10 16.99 -19.06
CA HIS A 10 -10.39 16.30 -19.07
C HIS A 10 -11.55 17.19 -18.59
N GLY A 11 -11.27 18.40 -18.11
CA GLY A 11 -12.30 19.33 -17.62
C GLY A 11 -12.73 19.09 -16.18
N THR A 12 -13.54 20.01 -15.66
CA THR A 12 -13.98 20.05 -14.26
C THR A 12 -14.82 18.85 -13.86
N LYS A 13 -15.74 18.42 -14.73
CA LYS A 13 -16.67 17.32 -14.44
C LYS A 13 -15.94 15.99 -14.20
N ILE A 14 -14.96 15.65 -15.05
CA ILE A 14 -14.14 14.44 -14.88
C ILE A 14 -13.21 14.62 -13.67
N GLY A 15 -12.67 15.82 -13.46
CA GLY A 15 -11.94 16.17 -12.25
C GLY A 15 -12.71 15.83 -10.97
N CYS A 16 -13.97 16.24 -10.85
CA CYS A 16 -14.78 15.96 -9.67
C CYS A 16 -14.93 14.45 -9.40
N TRP A 17 -15.21 13.64 -10.43
CA TRP A 17 -15.24 12.18 -10.31
C TRP A 17 -13.89 11.59 -9.90
N PHE A 18 -12.81 12.13 -10.45
CA PHE A 18 -11.45 11.70 -10.10
C PHE A 18 -11.14 11.98 -8.63
N MET A 19 -11.44 13.19 -8.16
CA MET A 19 -11.30 13.55 -6.75
C MET A 19 -12.16 12.66 -5.85
N LEU A 20 -13.42 12.42 -6.23
CA LEU A 20 -14.33 11.55 -5.48
C LEU A 20 -13.76 10.14 -5.29
N PHE A 21 -13.19 9.54 -6.33
CA PHE A 21 -12.57 8.22 -6.20
C PHE A 21 -11.33 8.24 -5.32
N ASN A 22 -10.45 9.22 -5.49
CA ASN A 22 -9.22 9.27 -4.69
C ASN A 22 -9.54 9.55 -3.20
N LEU A 23 -10.55 10.37 -2.90
CA LEU A 23 -10.98 10.67 -1.53
C LEU A 23 -11.70 9.50 -0.86
N THR A 24 -12.37 8.63 -1.62
CA THR A 24 -13.12 7.52 -1.04
C THR A 24 -12.39 6.19 -1.08
N GLN A 25 -11.28 6.07 -1.80
CA GLN A 25 -10.46 4.86 -1.86
C GLN A 25 -9.54 4.72 -0.64
N PHE A 26 -9.60 3.56 0.02
CA PHE A 26 -8.80 3.22 1.21
C PHE A 26 -7.30 3.44 1.03
N HIS A 27 -6.75 3.02 -0.11
CA HIS A 27 -5.31 2.91 -0.30
C HIS A 27 -4.57 4.25 -0.22
N ILE A 28 -5.17 5.34 -0.71
CA ILE A 28 -4.51 6.65 -0.73
C ILE A 28 -4.31 7.14 0.71
N TRP A 29 -5.37 7.16 1.50
CA TRP A 29 -5.30 7.56 2.91
C TRP A 29 -4.41 6.66 3.73
N PHE A 30 -4.48 5.35 3.49
CA PHE A 30 -3.67 4.36 4.17
C PHE A 30 -2.17 4.54 3.94
N TRP A 31 -1.74 5.02 2.77
CA TRP A 31 -0.33 5.26 2.46
C TRP A 31 0.11 6.69 2.71
N CYS A 32 -0.79 7.67 2.66
CA CYS A 32 -0.53 9.03 3.10
C CYS A 32 -0.17 9.10 4.59
N SER A 33 -0.66 8.15 5.41
CA SER A 33 -0.28 8.07 6.83
C SER A 33 1.07 7.40 7.08
N ARG A 34 1.78 6.93 6.05
CA ARG A 34 3.06 6.22 6.19
C ARG A 34 4.19 6.88 5.42
N THR A 35 5.29 7.11 6.12
CA THR A 35 6.54 7.63 5.58
C THR A 35 7.38 6.51 4.95
N ILE A 36 6.86 5.87 3.91
CA ILE A 36 7.61 4.88 3.13
C ILE A 36 8.11 5.48 1.80
N PRO A 37 9.24 5.00 1.26
CA PRO A 37 9.82 5.54 0.02
C PRO A 37 8.84 5.61 -1.16
N ASN A 38 8.02 4.58 -1.28
CA ASN A 38 6.82 4.48 -2.13
C ASN A 38 5.92 5.72 -2.12
N SER A 39 5.50 6.16 -0.93
CA SER A 39 4.61 7.30 -0.77
C SER A 39 5.26 8.59 -1.28
N PHE A 40 6.56 8.78 -1.00
CA PHE A 40 7.31 9.93 -1.51
C PHE A 40 7.46 9.89 -3.04
N SER A 41 7.74 8.71 -3.58
CA SER A 41 7.85 8.51 -5.02
C SER A 41 6.52 8.75 -5.76
N LEU A 42 5.40 8.36 -5.14
CA LEU A 42 4.06 8.66 -5.62
C LEU A 42 3.76 10.17 -5.62
N ILE A 43 4.23 10.90 -4.60
CA ILE A 43 4.10 12.37 -4.54
C ILE A 43 4.89 13.00 -5.69
N LEU A 44 6.17 12.64 -5.86
CA LEU A 44 7.04 13.20 -6.91
C LEU A 44 6.48 12.94 -8.30
N LYS A 45 6.03 11.71 -8.58
CA LYS A 45 5.37 11.35 -9.85
C LYS A 45 4.13 12.20 -10.15
N ASN A 46 3.48 12.75 -9.13
CA ASN A 46 2.28 13.58 -9.27
C ASN A 46 2.58 15.09 -9.27
N ILE A 47 3.84 15.50 -9.11
CA ILE A 47 4.30 16.89 -9.30
C ILE A 47 4.35 17.20 -10.80
N LYS A 48 3.86 18.39 -11.17
CA LYS A 48 3.62 18.90 -12.52
C LYS A 48 4.50 18.28 -13.63
N GLY A 49 3.83 17.70 -14.63
CA GLY A 49 4.41 17.42 -15.94
C GLY A 49 3.39 16.77 -16.85
N SER A 50 2.54 17.54 -17.54
CA SER A 50 2.00 17.03 -18.79
C SER A 50 3.16 17.08 -19.79
N PRO A 51 3.64 15.94 -20.30
CA PRO A 51 4.83 15.89 -21.16
C PRO A 51 4.54 16.35 -22.59
N ARG A 52 3.61 17.31 -22.79
CA ARG A 52 3.24 17.79 -24.14
C ARG A 52 4.33 18.66 -24.78
N ASN A 53 5.16 19.31 -23.98
CA ASN A 53 6.33 20.05 -24.46
C ASN A 53 7.61 19.32 -24.07
N LEU A 54 8.58 19.26 -24.98
CA LEU A 54 9.89 18.63 -24.77
C LEU A 54 10.58 19.09 -23.47
N GLN A 55 10.56 20.39 -23.16
CA GLN A 55 11.17 20.90 -21.94
C GLN A 55 10.49 20.37 -20.66
N ASN A 56 9.17 20.21 -20.68
CA ASN A 56 8.43 19.62 -19.56
C ASN A 56 8.66 18.11 -19.48
N PHE A 57 8.86 17.45 -20.62
CA PHE A 57 9.25 16.04 -20.67
C PHE A 57 10.60 15.83 -19.97
N TYR A 58 11.64 16.60 -20.32
CA TYR A 58 12.96 16.49 -19.69
C TYR A 58 12.92 16.72 -18.18
N LYS A 59 12.16 17.74 -17.73
CA LYS A 59 11.97 18.00 -16.29
C LYS A 59 11.28 16.84 -15.58
N TYR A 60 10.22 16.29 -16.18
CA TYR A 60 9.52 15.14 -15.63
C TYR A 60 10.40 13.89 -15.61
N PHE A 61 11.18 13.65 -16.66
CA PHE A 61 12.15 12.57 -16.72
C PHE A 61 13.19 12.69 -15.60
N ALA A 62 13.84 13.84 -15.46
CA ALA A 62 14.80 14.07 -14.38
C ALA A 62 14.18 13.86 -12.99
N LEU A 63 12.96 14.34 -12.76
CA LEU A 63 12.26 14.16 -11.48
C LEU A 63 11.97 12.68 -11.20
N MET A 64 11.51 11.93 -12.21
CA MET A 64 11.29 10.50 -12.10
C MET A 64 12.61 9.75 -11.89
N THR A 65 13.72 10.19 -12.48
CA THR A 65 15.04 9.60 -12.25
C THR A 65 15.50 9.77 -10.80
N VAL A 66 15.38 10.99 -10.26
CA VAL A 66 15.63 11.27 -8.85
C VAL A 66 14.74 10.41 -7.94
N SER A 67 13.45 10.33 -8.25
CA SER A 67 12.48 9.51 -7.51
C SER A 67 12.86 8.02 -7.52
N GLY A 68 13.32 7.55 -8.68
CA GLY A 68 13.77 6.20 -8.92
C GLY A 68 14.96 5.79 -8.08
N ILE A 69 15.96 6.65 -7.99
CA ILE A 69 17.23 6.29 -7.36
C ILE A 69 17.18 6.52 -5.86
N ILE A 70 16.58 7.63 -5.40
CA ILE A 70 16.52 7.96 -3.97
C ILE A 70 15.48 7.11 -3.25
N PHE A 71 14.29 6.95 -3.84
CA PHE A 71 13.19 6.28 -3.15
C PHE A 71 12.99 4.85 -3.65
N ARG A 72 12.70 4.69 -4.95
CA ARG A 72 12.24 3.41 -5.49
C ARG A 72 12.47 3.24 -6.98
N SER A 73 13.36 2.31 -7.32
CA SER A 73 13.77 2.01 -8.70
C SER A 73 12.61 1.61 -9.61
N GLU A 74 11.53 1.03 -9.06
CA GLU A 74 10.39 0.60 -9.86
C GLU A 74 9.70 1.76 -10.62
N THR A 75 9.80 2.98 -10.11
CA THR A 75 9.25 4.16 -10.79
C THR A 75 9.98 4.53 -12.09
N LEU A 76 11.25 4.12 -12.22
CA LEU A 76 12.00 4.26 -13.48
C LEU A 76 11.41 3.36 -14.56
N PHE A 77 10.99 2.14 -14.21
CA PHE A 77 10.38 1.25 -15.19
C PHE A 77 9.05 1.81 -15.67
N LEU A 78 8.23 2.35 -14.77
CA LEU A 78 6.99 3.02 -15.17
C LEU A 78 7.29 4.16 -16.15
N MET A 79 8.26 5.03 -15.83
CA MET A 79 8.67 6.11 -16.74
C MET A 79 9.20 5.58 -18.07
N GLY A 80 9.98 4.48 -18.06
CA GLY A 80 10.49 3.81 -19.24
C GLY A 80 9.36 3.37 -20.18
N PHE A 81 8.30 2.75 -19.65
CA PHE A 81 7.13 2.38 -20.44
C PHE A 81 6.38 3.59 -21.01
N TYR A 82 6.31 4.71 -20.28
CA TYR A 82 5.77 5.95 -20.83
C TYR A 82 6.62 6.49 -21.98
N CYS A 83 7.95 6.48 -21.85
CA CYS A 83 8.86 6.89 -22.92
C CYS A 83 8.69 6.01 -24.17
N LEU A 84 8.68 4.69 -23.98
CA LEU A 84 8.48 3.72 -25.07
C LEU A 84 7.15 3.93 -25.78
N PHE A 85 6.08 4.19 -25.03
CA PHE A 85 4.77 4.44 -25.61
C PHE A 85 4.73 5.74 -26.43
N GLU A 86 5.31 6.83 -25.93
CA GLU A 86 5.42 8.09 -26.68
C GLU A 86 6.28 7.94 -27.94
N LEU A 87 7.37 7.16 -27.88
CA LEU A 87 8.20 6.82 -29.06
C LEU A 87 7.41 6.10 -30.16
N VAL A 88 6.52 5.19 -29.76
CA VAL A 88 5.65 4.47 -30.70
C VAL A 88 4.56 5.39 -31.25
N LYS A 89 3.93 6.22 -30.41
CA LYS A 89 2.74 7.01 -30.77
C LYS A 89 3.04 8.31 -31.51
N ASP A 90 4.09 9.02 -31.16
CA ASP A 90 4.36 10.35 -31.72
C ASP A 90 5.76 10.41 -32.36
N VAL A 91 5.77 10.69 -33.66
CA VAL A 91 6.97 10.74 -34.51
C VAL A 91 7.97 11.78 -33.99
N LYS A 92 7.51 12.83 -33.29
CA LYS A 92 8.38 13.86 -32.70
C LYS A 92 9.41 13.30 -31.73
N PHE A 93 9.08 12.21 -31.04
CA PHE A 93 9.99 11.59 -30.07
C PHE A 93 10.96 10.59 -30.72
N ARG A 94 10.76 10.21 -31.98
CA ARG A 94 11.65 9.27 -32.71
C ARG A 94 12.98 9.90 -33.17
N ASN A 95 13.22 11.17 -32.86
CA ASN A 95 14.47 11.83 -33.19
C ASN A 95 15.63 11.22 -32.37
N VAL A 96 16.67 10.77 -33.06
CA VAL A 96 17.90 10.21 -32.46
C VAL A 96 18.51 11.18 -31.44
N GLY A 97 18.49 12.49 -31.71
CA GLY A 97 18.98 13.51 -30.78
C GLY A 97 18.19 13.59 -29.47
N PHE A 98 16.88 13.32 -29.51
CA PHE A 98 16.04 13.26 -28.31
C PHE A 98 16.40 12.04 -27.45
N ILE A 99 16.55 10.87 -28.08
CA ILE A 99 16.93 9.63 -27.39
C ILE A 99 18.31 9.78 -26.73
N ILE A 100 19.30 10.31 -27.45
CA ILE A 100 20.64 10.56 -26.89
C ILE A 100 20.56 11.54 -25.70
N SER A 101 19.73 12.59 -25.80
CA SER A 101 19.57 13.57 -24.72
C SER A 101 18.95 12.94 -23.46
N LEU A 102 17.97 12.04 -23.63
CA LEU A 102 17.38 11.30 -22.50
C LEU A 102 18.40 10.36 -21.86
N ILE A 103 19.18 9.62 -22.65
CA ILE A 103 20.21 8.72 -22.14
C ILE A 103 21.25 9.53 -21.36
N LYS A 104 21.74 10.63 -21.91
CA LYS A 104 22.68 11.53 -21.22
C LYS A 104 22.11 12.07 -19.91
N LEU A 105 20.89 12.57 -19.92
CA LEU A 105 20.21 13.07 -18.73
C LEU A 105 20.05 11.97 -17.67
N GLY A 106 19.68 10.76 -18.10
CA GLY A 106 19.56 9.59 -17.23
C GLY A 106 20.89 9.18 -16.59
N ILE A 107 21.97 9.15 -17.36
CA ILE A 107 23.32 8.83 -16.85
C ILE A 107 23.80 9.89 -15.85
N VAL A 108 23.66 11.18 -16.18
CA VAL A 108 24.09 12.27 -15.28
C VAL A 108 23.32 12.24 -13.97
N THR A 109 21.99 12.12 -14.04
CA THR A 109 21.15 12.03 -12.82
C THR A 109 21.43 10.75 -12.02
N LEU A 110 21.75 9.64 -12.70
CA LEU A 110 22.18 8.40 -12.07
C LEU A 110 23.46 8.57 -11.25
N ILE A 111 24.50 9.13 -11.85
CA ILE A 111 25.79 9.34 -11.19
C ILE A 111 25.62 10.24 -9.96
N ILE A 112 24.88 11.36 -10.10
CA ILE A 112 24.64 12.29 -8.99
C ILE A 112 23.92 11.61 -7.84
N CYS A 113 22.84 10.85 -8.12
CA CYS A 113 22.07 10.22 -7.05
C CYS A 113 22.85 9.07 -6.40
N LEU A 114 23.57 8.24 -7.16
CA LEU A 114 24.39 7.17 -6.59
C LEU A 114 25.52 7.71 -5.72
N ALA A 115 26.16 8.81 -6.11
CA ALA A 115 27.18 9.47 -5.28
C ALA A 115 26.62 9.94 -3.93
N LEU A 116 25.33 10.29 -3.87
CA LEU A 116 24.65 10.68 -2.64
C LEU A 116 24.14 9.49 -1.83
N THR A 117 23.59 8.44 -2.47
CA THR A 117 22.91 7.34 -1.76
C THR A 117 23.84 6.22 -1.35
N VAL A 118 24.83 5.85 -2.17
CA VAL A 118 25.71 4.71 -1.89
C VAL A 118 26.49 4.84 -0.58
N PRO A 119 27.08 6.00 -0.21
CA PRO A 119 27.78 6.14 1.07
C PRO A 119 26.83 5.97 2.26
N ILE A 120 25.61 6.52 2.15
CA ILE A 120 24.58 6.44 3.18
C ILE A 120 24.12 4.98 3.33
N ASP A 121 23.77 4.33 2.23
CA ASP A 121 23.27 2.95 2.25
C ASP A 121 24.34 1.95 2.69
N SER A 122 25.60 2.14 2.28
CA SER A 122 26.72 1.27 2.71
C SER A 122 27.00 1.40 4.20
N PHE A 123 26.79 2.59 4.78
CA PHE A 123 26.91 2.79 6.22
C PHE A 123 25.81 2.04 6.99
N PHE A 124 24.58 2.04 6.48
CA PHE A 124 23.44 1.45 7.20
C PHE A 124 23.25 -0.06 6.98
N TRP A 125 23.59 -0.62 5.82
CA TRP A 125 23.02 -1.91 5.38
C TRP A 125 24.03 -3.05 5.13
N ASN A 126 25.02 -3.26 6.02
CA ASN A 126 25.97 -4.40 5.99
C ASN A 126 25.29 -5.80 6.01
N LYS A 127 24.63 -6.24 4.92
CA LYS A 127 23.93 -7.53 4.84
C LYS A 127 23.81 -8.08 3.41
N SER A 128 23.77 -9.41 3.34
CA SER A 128 23.51 -10.20 2.13
C SER A 128 22.01 -10.35 1.84
N LEU A 129 21.67 -10.41 0.55
CA LEU A 129 20.30 -10.57 0.03
C LEU A 129 19.80 -12.01 0.20
N CYS A 130 18.75 -12.21 1.00
CA CYS A 130 17.98 -13.46 1.00
C CYS A 130 16.78 -13.37 0.05
N GLY A 131 16.59 -14.42 -0.76
CA GLY A 131 15.56 -14.48 -1.79
C GLY A 131 14.14 -14.68 -1.23
N PRO A 132 13.13 -13.95 -1.72
CA PRO A 132 11.76 -14.07 -1.25
C PRO A 132 10.96 -15.19 -1.94
N LYS A 133 9.87 -15.63 -1.30
CA LYS A 133 8.90 -16.61 -1.82
C LYS A 133 8.17 -16.08 -3.07
N THR A 134 7.90 -16.97 -4.03
CA THR A 134 7.34 -16.63 -5.34
C THR A 134 5.80 -16.67 -5.39
N MET A 135 5.17 -15.66 -5.99
CA MET A 135 3.73 -15.60 -6.29
C MET A 135 3.42 -15.78 -7.78
N PRO A 136 2.24 -16.31 -8.16
CA PRO A 136 1.84 -16.49 -9.57
C PRO A 136 1.93 -15.19 -10.39
N PHE A 137 2.26 -15.31 -11.68
CA PHE A 137 2.45 -14.17 -12.59
C PHE A 137 1.26 -13.20 -12.59
N LEU A 138 0.05 -13.69 -12.85
CA LEU A 138 -1.16 -12.85 -12.95
C LEU A 138 -1.73 -12.37 -11.59
N SER A 139 -1.01 -12.54 -10.48
CA SER A 139 -1.50 -12.14 -9.17
C SER A 139 -1.85 -10.65 -9.11
N TYR A 140 -1.10 -9.77 -9.79
CA TYR A 140 -1.41 -8.34 -9.82
C TYR A 140 -2.77 -8.04 -10.42
N PHE A 141 -3.11 -8.65 -11.56
CA PHE A 141 -4.38 -8.44 -12.26
C PHE A 141 -5.57 -9.14 -11.60
N THR A 142 -5.34 -10.31 -10.98
CA THR A 142 -6.42 -11.13 -10.43
C THR A 142 -6.70 -10.86 -8.95
N ARG A 143 -5.68 -10.49 -8.18
CA ARG A 143 -5.79 -10.32 -6.71
C ARG A 143 -5.57 -8.88 -6.27
N PHE A 144 -4.50 -8.22 -6.73
CA PHE A 144 -4.13 -6.90 -6.19
C PHE A 144 -4.99 -5.77 -6.76
N LEU A 145 -5.04 -5.60 -8.09
CA LEU A 145 -5.79 -4.53 -8.74
C LEU A 145 -7.29 -4.56 -8.39
N PRO A 146 -7.99 -5.70 -8.47
CA PRO A 146 -9.41 -5.77 -8.08
C PRO A 146 -9.63 -5.43 -6.60
N ARG A 147 -8.72 -5.86 -5.71
CA ARG A 147 -8.82 -5.60 -4.27
C ARG A 147 -8.57 -4.13 -3.91
N ILE A 148 -7.77 -3.42 -4.69
CA ILE A 148 -7.39 -2.03 -4.37
C ILE A 148 -8.34 -1.04 -5.04
N LEU A 149 -8.64 -1.27 -6.31
CA LEU A 149 -9.47 -0.39 -7.14
C LEU A 149 -10.96 -0.75 -7.06
N HIS A 150 -11.32 -1.94 -6.59
CA HIS A 150 -12.72 -2.36 -6.47
C HIS A 150 -13.47 -2.21 -7.80
N PHE A 151 -14.65 -1.60 -7.78
CA PHE A 151 -15.44 -1.35 -9.00
C PHE A 151 -14.75 -0.38 -9.97
N THR A 152 -13.85 0.50 -9.51
CA THR A 152 -13.12 1.41 -10.41
C THR A 152 -12.16 0.64 -11.31
N TYR A 153 -11.76 -0.58 -10.95
CA TYR A 153 -10.97 -1.44 -11.85
C TYR A 153 -11.73 -1.73 -13.14
N LEU A 154 -12.96 -2.24 -13.07
CA LEU A 154 -13.76 -2.54 -14.26
C LEU A 154 -14.08 -1.26 -15.06
N LEU A 155 -14.48 -0.19 -14.37
CA LEU A 155 -14.76 1.10 -15.00
C LEU A 155 -13.54 1.68 -15.72
N SER A 156 -12.33 1.46 -15.21
CA SER A 156 -11.10 1.95 -15.83
C SER A 156 -10.79 1.25 -17.15
N ILE A 157 -11.07 -0.04 -17.27
CA ILE A 157 -10.91 -0.81 -18.51
C ILE A 157 -11.94 -0.33 -19.54
N ILE A 158 -13.20 -0.18 -19.13
CA ILE A 158 -14.24 0.39 -19.99
C ILE A 158 -13.83 1.79 -20.45
N GLY A 159 -13.29 2.63 -19.57
CA GLY A 159 -12.87 4.00 -19.91
C GLY A 159 -11.78 4.04 -20.96
N MET A 160 -10.85 3.08 -20.92
CA MET A 160 -9.80 2.90 -21.92
C MET A 160 -10.37 2.54 -23.29
N LEU A 161 -11.45 1.76 -23.34
CA LEU A 161 -12.12 1.34 -24.57
C LEU A 161 -12.98 2.46 -25.18
N ILE A 162 -13.68 3.25 -24.35
CA ILE A 162 -14.58 4.31 -24.85
C ILE A 162 -13.82 5.63 -25.11
N ASN A 163 -12.63 5.86 -24.55
CA ASN A 163 -11.87 7.09 -24.77
C ASN A 163 -10.41 6.80 -25.12
N PRO A 164 -9.96 7.06 -26.37
CA PRO A 164 -8.57 6.82 -26.77
C PRO A 164 -7.57 7.65 -25.97
N LEU A 165 -7.97 8.81 -25.42
CA LEU A 165 -7.10 9.59 -24.53
C LEU A 165 -6.70 8.80 -23.27
N ASN A 166 -7.53 7.88 -22.81
CA ASN A 166 -7.23 7.06 -21.64
C ASN A 166 -6.15 6.01 -21.93
N GLN A 167 -6.02 5.58 -23.19
CA GLN A 167 -4.98 4.65 -23.61
C GLN A 167 -3.58 5.27 -23.43
N LEU A 168 -3.45 6.59 -23.56
CA LEU A 168 -2.18 7.32 -23.43
C LEU A 168 -1.50 7.11 -22.08
N PHE A 169 -2.27 6.82 -21.03
CA PHE A 169 -1.73 6.58 -19.70
C PHE A 169 -1.99 5.17 -19.16
N LEU A 170 -3.09 4.51 -19.56
CA LEU A 170 -3.37 3.16 -19.08
C LEU A 170 -2.56 2.08 -19.78
N VAL A 171 -2.28 2.22 -21.08
CA VAL A 171 -1.50 1.20 -21.79
C VAL A 171 -0.07 1.10 -21.21
N PRO A 172 0.68 2.20 -21.01
CA PRO A 172 1.97 2.16 -20.30
C PRO A 172 1.86 1.57 -18.89
N SER A 173 0.79 1.91 -18.17
CA SER A 173 0.55 1.40 -16.81
C SER A 173 0.33 -0.11 -16.79
N ILE A 174 -0.43 -0.66 -17.76
CA ILE A 174 -0.68 -2.10 -17.88
C ILE A 174 0.62 -2.83 -18.23
N PHE A 175 1.41 -2.32 -19.18
CA PHE A 175 2.73 -2.91 -19.50
C PHE A 175 3.69 -2.86 -18.32
N TYR A 176 3.69 -1.77 -17.56
CA TYR A 176 4.44 -1.69 -16.31
C TYR A 176 3.99 -2.77 -15.32
N VAL A 177 2.68 -2.96 -15.09
CA VAL A 177 2.18 -4.00 -14.18
C VAL A 177 2.53 -5.41 -14.70
N LEU A 178 2.50 -5.65 -16.02
CA LEU A 178 2.96 -6.90 -16.62
C LEU A 178 4.45 -7.13 -16.37
N PHE A 179 5.28 -6.11 -16.52
CA PHE A 179 6.71 -6.19 -16.21
C PHE A 179 6.95 -6.49 -14.73
N MET A 180 6.26 -5.79 -13.83
CA MET A 180 6.34 -6.07 -12.38
C MET A 180 5.78 -7.47 -12.03
N SER A 181 4.91 -8.05 -12.87
CA SER A 181 4.39 -9.40 -12.68
C SER A 181 5.46 -10.49 -12.83
N CYS A 182 6.59 -10.19 -13.46
CA CYS A 182 7.76 -11.08 -13.52
C CYS A 182 8.46 -11.25 -12.17
N LEU A 183 8.24 -10.34 -11.20
CA LEU A 183 8.85 -10.46 -9.88
C LEU A 183 8.31 -11.68 -9.13
N GLY A 184 9.20 -12.48 -8.54
CA GLY A 184 8.82 -13.58 -7.66
C GLY A 184 8.01 -13.06 -6.48
N HIS A 185 8.56 -12.09 -5.75
CA HIS A 185 7.84 -11.39 -4.68
C HIS A 185 7.03 -10.22 -5.23
N LYS A 186 5.71 -10.28 -5.01
CA LYS A 186 4.76 -9.27 -5.49
C LYS A 186 4.16 -8.53 -4.32
N GLU A 187 4.25 -7.22 -4.36
CA GLU A 187 3.57 -6.36 -3.39
C GLU A 187 2.82 -5.27 -4.12
N TRP A 188 1.69 -4.83 -3.56
CA TRP A 188 0.89 -3.74 -4.13
C TRP A 188 1.69 -2.46 -4.32
N ARG A 189 2.70 -2.22 -3.47
CA ARG A 189 3.43 -0.96 -3.37
C ARG A 189 4.30 -0.75 -4.60
N PHE A 190 4.76 -1.86 -5.18
CA PHE A 190 5.47 -1.83 -6.44
C PHE A 190 4.61 -1.33 -7.60
N ILE A 191 3.27 -1.42 -7.53
CA ILE A 191 2.40 -0.99 -8.64
C ILE A 191 1.51 0.21 -8.30
N GLU A 192 1.66 0.80 -7.11
CA GLU A 192 0.71 1.81 -6.59
C GLU A 192 0.67 3.11 -7.40
N TYR A 193 1.77 3.42 -8.10
CA TYR A 193 1.90 4.56 -9.00
C TYR A 193 0.88 4.56 -10.14
N THR A 194 0.31 3.39 -10.44
CA THR A 194 -0.72 3.20 -11.45
C THR A 194 -2.13 3.46 -10.91
N PHE A 195 -2.38 3.39 -9.60
CA PHE A 195 -3.75 3.46 -9.07
C PHE A 195 -4.46 4.77 -9.39
N PRO A 196 -3.84 5.96 -9.25
CA PRO A 196 -4.47 7.20 -9.67
C PRO A 196 -4.77 7.23 -11.18
N LEU A 197 -4.01 6.54 -12.01
CA LEU A 197 -4.23 6.50 -13.45
C LEU A 197 -5.44 5.61 -13.79
N PHE A 198 -5.58 4.47 -13.12
CA PHE A 198 -6.80 3.65 -13.20
C PHE A 198 -8.03 4.43 -12.71
N SER A 199 -7.93 5.13 -11.58
CA SER A 199 -9.02 5.97 -11.06
C SER A 199 -9.40 7.08 -12.03
N LEU A 200 -8.43 7.72 -12.71
CA LEU A 200 -8.69 8.73 -13.74
C LEU A 200 -9.49 8.15 -14.92
N SER A 201 -9.11 6.97 -15.42
CA SER A 201 -9.87 6.33 -16.51
C SER A 201 -11.29 5.97 -16.07
N ALA A 202 -11.44 5.46 -14.85
CA ALA A 202 -12.75 5.16 -14.28
C ALA A 202 -13.63 6.42 -14.19
N SER A 203 -13.06 7.58 -13.86
CA SER A 203 -13.80 8.85 -13.80
C SER A 203 -14.39 9.28 -15.13
N VAL A 204 -13.71 8.99 -16.24
CA VAL A 204 -14.25 9.23 -17.59
C VAL A 204 -15.49 8.37 -17.83
N THR A 205 -15.42 7.07 -17.49
CA THR A 205 -16.55 6.14 -17.61
C THR A 205 -17.73 6.57 -16.74
N SER A 206 -17.48 6.86 -15.47
CA SER A 206 -18.52 7.31 -14.54
C SER A 206 -19.17 8.61 -15.00
N HIS A 207 -18.39 9.53 -15.58
CA HIS A 207 -18.97 10.74 -16.15
C HIS A 207 -19.88 10.44 -17.36
N LYS A 208 -19.47 9.52 -18.25
CA LYS A 208 -20.32 9.09 -19.38
C LYS A 208 -21.62 8.43 -18.91
N ILE A 209 -21.55 7.51 -17.95
CA ILE A 209 -22.73 6.89 -17.33
C ILE A 209 -23.65 7.96 -16.72
N PHE A 210 -23.07 8.92 -16.01
CA PHE A 210 -23.82 10.04 -15.43
C PHE A 210 -24.54 10.90 -16.47
N GLN A 211 -23.96 11.04 -17.67
CA GLN A 211 -24.60 11.76 -18.78
C GLN A 211 -25.77 10.98 -19.38
N TRP A 212 -25.73 9.65 -19.41
CA TRP A 212 -26.80 8.79 -19.95
C TRP A 212 -28.04 8.73 -19.07
N ILE A 213 -27.89 8.94 -17.76
CA ILE A 213 -29.03 9.02 -16.87
C ILE A 213 -29.77 10.33 -17.18
N ASN A 214 -31.06 10.30 -17.52
CA ASN A 214 -31.82 11.53 -17.80
C ASN A 214 -32.54 12.06 -16.55
N ILE A 215 -32.95 11.16 -15.65
CA ILE A 215 -33.75 11.50 -14.47
C ILE A 215 -32.84 12.05 -13.36
N ARG A 216 -33.11 13.29 -12.92
CA ARG A 216 -32.32 14.01 -11.90
C ARG A 216 -32.21 13.25 -10.57
N LEU A 217 -33.29 12.62 -10.12
CA LEU A 217 -33.28 11.80 -8.91
C LEU A 217 -32.30 10.62 -9.03
N ILE A 218 -32.35 9.88 -10.14
CA ILE A 218 -31.46 8.73 -10.40
C ILE A 218 -29.99 9.17 -10.46
N LYS A 219 -29.69 10.36 -11.02
CA LYS A 219 -28.33 10.92 -11.02
C LYS A 219 -27.79 11.10 -9.60
N TYR A 220 -28.57 11.71 -8.71
CA TYR A 220 -28.17 11.90 -7.32
C TYR A 220 -28.06 10.58 -6.57
N CYS A 221 -29.02 9.67 -6.77
CA CYS A 221 -28.95 8.32 -6.21
C CYS A 221 -27.70 7.56 -6.68
N PHE A 222 -27.28 7.72 -7.95
CA PHE A 222 -26.06 7.12 -8.48
C PHE A 222 -24.79 7.68 -7.84
N ILE A 223 -24.67 9.01 -7.71
CA ILE A 223 -23.51 9.61 -7.03
C ILE A 223 -23.48 9.17 -5.57
N LEU A 224 -24.62 9.23 -4.89
CA LEU A 224 -24.74 8.89 -3.48
C LEU A 224 -24.43 7.40 -3.23
N SER A 225 -24.88 6.50 -4.11
CA SER A 225 -24.59 5.06 -3.99
C SER A 225 -23.10 4.78 -4.16
N VAL A 226 -22.45 5.42 -5.14
CA VAL A 226 -21.00 5.31 -5.35
C VAL A 226 -20.23 5.81 -4.11
N LEU A 227 -20.64 6.94 -3.54
CA LEU A 227 -20.03 7.48 -2.32
C LEU A 227 -20.21 6.55 -1.12
N ILE A 228 -21.45 6.15 -0.82
CA ILE A 228 -21.77 5.27 0.31
C ILE A 228 -21.01 3.95 0.18
N PHE A 229 -21.02 3.35 -1.01
CA PHE A 229 -20.35 2.07 -1.25
C PHE A 229 -18.83 2.18 -1.07
N SER A 230 -18.22 3.24 -1.60
CA SER A 230 -16.77 3.45 -1.50
C SER A 230 -16.33 3.73 -0.06
N VAL A 231 -17.07 4.59 0.65
CA VAL A 231 -16.81 4.86 2.08
C VAL A 231 -17.02 3.61 2.92
N PHE A 232 -18.09 2.86 2.68
CA PHE A 232 -18.35 1.61 3.38
C PHE A 232 -17.19 0.62 3.21
N ILE A 233 -16.76 0.36 1.97
CA ILE A 233 -15.61 -0.51 1.69
C ILE A 233 -14.36 -0.01 2.40
N SER A 234 -14.05 1.29 2.27
CA SER A 234 -12.82 1.84 2.82
C SER A 234 -12.78 1.83 4.34
N SER A 235 -13.91 2.11 5.01
CA SER A 235 -14.03 1.99 6.47
C SER A 235 -13.84 0.54 6.94
N ASN A 236 -14.40 -0.43 6.22
CA ASN A 236 -14.21 -1.85 6.52
C ASN A 236 -12.76 -2.29 6.34
N LEU A 237 -12.12 -1.89 5.23
CA LEU A 237 -10.69 -2.18 5.00
C LEU A 237 -9.81 -1.51 6.05
N ASN A 238 -10.12 -0.29 6.46
CA ASN A 238 -9.40 0.41 7.52
C ASN A 238 -9.53 -0.31 8.86
N TYR A 239 -10.75 -0.72 9.23
CA TYR A 239 -10.98 -1.51 10.43
C TYR A 239 -10.19 -2.83 10.43
N ILE A 240 -10.25 -3.58 9.32
CA ILE A 240 -9.45 -4.82 9.17
C ILE A 240 -7.96 -4.52 9.25
N SER A 241 -7.52 -3.40 8.67
CA SER A 241 -6.11 -3.05 8.63
C SER A 241 -5.52 -2.76 10.00
N GLN A 242 -6.29 -2.11 10.88
CA GLN A 242 -5.90 -1.85 12.28
C GLN A 242 -5.58 -3.14 13.05
N LEU A 243 -6.22 -4.26 12.71
CA LEU A 243 -6.01 -5.55 13.36
C LEU A 243 -4.70 -6.25 12.94
N ASN A 244 -3.94 -5.71 11.98
CA ASN A 244 -2.63 -6.24 11.57
C ASN A 244 -1.46 -5.71 12.40
N TYR A 245 -1.74 -5.04 13.54
CA TYR A 245 -0.72 -4.44 14.38
C TYR A 245 -0.58 -5.05 15.80
N PRO A 246 -0.62 -6.39 15.97
CA PRO A 246 -0.53 -7.02 17.29
C PRO A 246 0.77 -6.70 18.03
N GLY A 247 1.90 -6.49 17.35
CA GLY A 247 3.18 -6.14 18.00
C GLY A 247 3.14 -4.79 18.71
N GLY A 248 2.47 -3.79 18.12
CA GLY A 248 2.26 -2.49 18.77
C GLY A 248 1.41 -2.60 20.04
N TYR A 249 0.32 -3.38 19.97
CA TYR A 249 -0.50 -3.67 21.15
C TYR A 249 0.26 -4.49 22.20
N ALA A 250 1.07 -5.47 21.80
CA ALA A 250 1.88 -6.26 22.71
C ALA A 250 2.89 -5.38 23.47
N LEU A 251 3.57 -4.47 22.77
CA LEU A 251 4.47 -3.51 23.41
C LEU A 251 3.74 -2.60 24.41
N GLN A 252 2.56 -2.10 24.05
CA GLN A 252 1.72 -1.31 24.97
C GLN A 252 1.33 -2.13 26.21
N ARG A 253 0.95 -3.39 26.03
CA ARG A 253 0.55 -4.29 27.12
C ARG A 253 1.72 -4.63 28.05
N VAL A 254 2.93 -4.81 27.53
CA VAL A 254 4.14 -5.00 28.37
C VAL A 254 4.34 -3.81 29.30
N HIS A 255 4.24 -2.57 28.80
CA HIS A 255 4.35 -1.38 29.65
C HIS A 255 3.30 -1.36 30.76
N GLN A 256 2.07 -1.80 30.48
CA GLN A 256 1.01 -1.87 31.49
C GLN A 256 1.23 -2.96 32.53
N ILE A 257 1.75 -4.13 32.12
CA ILE A 257 1.93 -5.29 33.00
C ILE A 257 3.16 -5.11 33.90
N PHE A 258 4.24 -4.57 33.35
CA PHE A 258 5.53 -4.48 34.03
C PHE A 258 5.89 -3.06 34.48
N ASP A 259 4.92 -2.14 34.56
CA ASP A 259 5.14 -0.71 34.90
C ASP A 259 5.94 -0.51 36.20
N ASN A 260 5.76 -1.40 37.17
CA ASN A 260 6.44 -1.35 38.46
C ASN A 260 7.89 -1.88 38.42
N GLN A 261 8.37 -2.43 37.30
CA GLN A 261 9.73 -2.95 37.17
C GLN A 261 10.66 -1.90 36.54
N SER A 262 11.78 -1.65 37.19
CA SER A 262 12.85 -0.81 36.66
C SER A 262 13.91 -1.65 35.94
N ASN A 263 14.59 -1.03 34.96
CA ASN A 263 15.72 -1.65 34.25
C ASN A 263 15.39 -2.96 33.50
N LEU A 264 14.17 -3.09 32.99
CA LEU A 264 13.69 -4.29 32.29
C LEU A 264 14.35 -4.44 30.92
N LYS A 265 14.82 -5.65 30.59
CA LYS A 265 15.36 -6.00 29.27
C LYS A 265 14.31 -6.69 28.41
N LEU A 266 13.78 -5.97 27.42
CA LEU A 266 12.74 -6.43 26.51
C LEU A 266 13.33 -6.79 25.15
N HIS A 267 13.12 -8.02 24.70
CA HIS A 267 13.40 -8.40 23.32
C HIS A 267 12.13 -8.35 22.46
N LEU A 268 12.24 -7.76 21.28
CA LEU A 268 11.20 -7.75 20.26
C LEU A 268 11.69 -8.49 19.02
N ASP A 269 11.02 -9.58 18.67
CA ASP A 269 11.36 -10.31 17.46
C ASP A 269 10.98 -9.54 16.17
N THR A 270 11.45 -10.04 15.02
CA THR A 270 11.20 -9.42 13.72
C THR A 270 9.72 -9.25 13.43
N TYR A 271 8.89 -10.24 13.80
CA TYR A 271 7.46 -10.18 13.52
C TYR A 271 6.76 -9.11 14.37
N THR A 272 7.11 -9.02 15.64
CA THR A 272 6.63 -7.99 16.58
C THR A 272 7.00 -6.59 16.09
N ALA A 273 8.26 -6.41 15.67
CA ALA A 273 8.71 -5.15 15.09
C ALA A 273 7.95 -4.79 13.80
N MET A 274 7.76 -5.76 12.89
CA MET A 274 7.00 -5.57 11.64
C MET A 274 5.52 -5.28 11.85
N THR A 275 4.96 -5.70 12.98
CA THR A 275 3.54 -5.54 13.33
C THR A 275 3.29 -4.40 14.34
N GLY A 276 4.12 -3.37 14.33
CA GLY A 276 3.81 -2.08 14.97
C GLY A 276 4.58 -1.76 16.24
N ALA A 277 5.48 -2.63 16.71
CA ALA A 277 6.35 -2.31 17.84
C ALA A 277 7.50 -1.38 17.39
N SER A 278 7.23 -0.07 17.45
CA SER A 278 8.14 0.99 17.01
C SER A 278 8.79 1.73 18.19
N ARG A 279 9.83 2.52 17.91
CA ARG A 279 10.49 3.37 18.92
C ARG A 279 9.55 4.37 19.58
N PHE A 280 8.50 4.82 18.89
CA PHE A 280 7.50 5.70 19.49
C PHE A 280 6.69 5.03 20.61
N GLY A 281 6.67 3.69 20.65
CA GLY A 281 6.02 2.92 21.73
C GLY A 281 6.98 2.51 22.85
N GLU A 282 8.26 2.88 22.78
CA GLU A 282 9.26 2.63 23.82
C GLU A 282 9.14 3.79 24.84
N LEU A 283 8.25 3.64 25.82
CA LEU A 283 7.80 4.75 26.67
C LEU A 283 8.71 5.00 27.89
N ARG A 284 9.68 4.12 28.15
CA ARG A 284 10.52 4.16 29.35
C ARG A 284 12.00 4.19 29.00
N ASP A 285 12.69 5.22 29.47
CA ASP A 285 14.12 5.42 29.20
C ASP A 285 15.03 4.47 30.01
N ASP A 286 14.54 3.92 31.12
CA ASP A 286 15.28 2.96 31.93
C ASP A 286 15.19 1.52 31.40
N TRP A 287 14.31 1.25 30.44
CA TRP A 287 14.16 -0.07 29.83
C TRP A 287 15.10 -0.26 28.64
N MET A 288 15.56 -1.48 28.43
CA MET A 288 16.37 -1.85 27.27
C MET A 288 15.52 -2.58 26.24
N TYR A 289 15.24 -1.91 25.12
CA TYR A 289 14.51 -2.50 23.99
C TYR A 289 15.48 -3.03 22.94
N SER A 290 15.51 -4.35 22.75
CA SER A 290 16.38 -5.01 21.79
C SER A 290 15.60 -5.62 20.64
N LYS A 291 15.97 -5.26 19.40
CA LYS A 291 15.42 -5.82 18.14
C LYS A 291 16.46 -6.69 17.43
N LEU A 292 17.32 -7.35 18.19
CA LEU A 292 18.45 -8.08 17.64
C LEU A 292 17.95 -9.25 16.77
N GLU A 293 18.17 -9.15 15.47
CA GLU A 293 17.70 -10.14 14.50
C GLU A 293 18.67 -11.32 14.37
N ASN A 294 18.20 -12.43 13.79
CA ASN A 294 19.03 -13.60 13.42
C ASN A 294 19.80 -14.24 14.59
N ILE A 295 19.19 -14.27 15.78
CA ILE A 295 19.73 -14.99 16.94
C ILE A 295 19.76 -16.49 16.63
N LYS A 296 20.95 -17.03 16.39
CA LYS A 296 21.16 -18.47 16.13
C LYS A 296 21.31 -19.29 17.42
N ASP A 297 21.89 -18.70 18.46
CA ASP A 297 22.08 -19.35 19.76
C ASP A 297 20.92 -18.99 20.70
N PRO A 298 20.07 -19.97 21.08
CA PRO A 298 18.94 -19.73 21.99
C PRO A 298 19.35 -19.16 23.36
N LYS A 299 20.60 -19.38 23.81
CA LYS A 299 21.08 -18.88 25.10
C LYS A 299 21.08 -17.36 25.18
N ILE A 300 21.18 -16.67 24.04
CA ILE A 300 21.14 -15.20 23.97
C ILE A 300 19.79 -14.68 24.49
N TYR A 301 18.69 -15.43 24.31
CA TYR A 301 17.39 -15.01 24.82
C TYR A 301 17.34 -14.93 26.35
N LEU A 302 18.17 -15.72 27.06
CA LEU A 302 18.24 -15.72 28.53
C LEU A 302 18.76 -14.40 29.10
N ASN A 303 19.36 -13.53 28.28
CA ASN A 303 19.81 -12.21 28.70
C ASN A 303 18.68 -11.18 28.83
N TYR A 304 17.47 -11.54 28.39
CA TYR A 304 16.28 -10.69 28.45
C TYR A 304 15.31 -11.19 29.51
N ASP A 305 14.59 -10.25 30.12
CA ASP A 305 13.59 -10.54 31.16
C ASP A 305 12.22 -10.84 30.54
N VAL A 306 11.91 -10.19 29.42
CA VAL A 306 10.65 -10.34 28.69
C VAL A 306 10.94 -10.48 27.20
N LEU A 307 10.20 -11.39 26.54
CA LEU A 307 10.23 -11.58 25.09
C LEU A 307 8.85 -11.28 24.50
N LEU A 308 8.83 -10.53 23.40
CA LEU A 308 7.68 -10.42 22.51
C LEU A 308 7.97 -11.23 21.26
N THR A 309 7.20 -12.30 21.06
CA THR A 309 7.43 -13.18 19.92
C THR A 309 6.19 -13.84 19.34
N ASN A 310 6.23 -14.11 18.03
CA ASN A 310 5.26 -14.96 17.35
C ASN A 310 5.56 -16.45 17.46
N GLU A 311 6.74 -16.85 17.95
CA GLU A 311 7.19 -18.23 18.08
C GLU A 311 7.25 -18.68 19.54
N ALA A 312 6.21 -18.36 20.31
CA ALA A 312 6.18 -18.60 21.76
C ALA A 312 6.50 -20.05 22.16
N GLU A 313 6.05 -21.02 21.37
CA GLU A 313 6.24 -22.45 21.61
C GLU A 313 7.72 -22.86 21.65
N LYS A 314 8.60 -22.15 20.92
CA LYS A 314 10.04 -22.43 20.89
C LYS A 314 10.76 -22.00 22.17
N HIS A 315 10.16 -21.09 22.94
CA HIS A 315 10.76 -20.48 24.12
C HIS A 315 10.10 -20.91 25.43
N SER A 316 8.84 -21.37 25.37
CA SER A 316 8.01 -21.67 26.55
C SER A 316 8.41 -22.92 27.34
N LEU A 317 9.37 -23.72 26.85
CA LEU A 317 9.64 -25.05 27.40
C LEU A 317 10.81 -25.09 28.42
N GLU A 318 11.73 -24.12 28.46
CA GLU A 318 12.92 -24.23 29.33
C GLU A 318 13.18 -23.04 30.27
N ALA A 319 12.89 -21.78 29.88
CA ALA A 319 13.25 -20.61 30.71
C ALA A 319 12.20 -19.49 30.80
N PHE A 320 11.17 -19.53 29.96
CA PHE A 320 10.16 -18.48 29.88
C PHE A 320 8.75 -19.06 30.11
N GLU A 321 7.92 -18.31 30.81
CA GLU A 321 6.49 -18.57 30.95
C GLU A 321 5.68 -17.64 30.05
N LYS A 322 4.56 -18.15 29.52
CA LYS A 322 3.65 -17.37 28.67
C LYS A 322 2.65 -16.62 29.53
N VAL A 323 2.71 -15.28 29.49
CA VAL A 323 1.83 -14.39 30.27
C VAL A 323 0.52 -14.14 29.53
N GLU A 324 0.59 -13.62 28.31
CA GLU A 324 -0.57 -13.23 27.50
C GLU A 324 -0.22 -13.35 26.01
N CYS A 325 -1.20 -13.57 25.14
CA CYS A 325 -1.03 -13.40 23.70
C CYS A 325 -2.04 -12.42 23.13
N ILE A 326 -1.54 -11.58 22.24
CA ILE A 326 -2.30 -10.58 21.52
C ILE A 326 -2.77 -11.18 20.20
N LYS A 327 -4.08 -11.08 20.00
CA LYS A 327 -4.75 -11.52 18.80
C LYS A 327 -4.53 -10.53 17.66
N GLY A 328 -4.11 -11.04 16.50
CA GLY A 328 -4.00 -10.29 15.27
C GLY A 328 -4.88 -10.87 14.16
N PHE A 329 -4.96 -10.16 13.04
CA PHE A 329 -5.77 -10.56 11.90
C PHE A 329 -5.16 -11.77 11.17
N GLU A 330 -5.95 -12.82 10.95
CA GLU A 330 -5.55 -13.99 10.15
C GLU A 330 -6.20 -13.94 8.76
N LYS A 331 -7.54 -13.93 8.72
CA LYS A 331 -8.30 -14.00 7.47
C LYS A 331 -9.72 -13.48 7.61
N VAL A 332 -10.33 -13.17 6.47
CA VAL A 332 -11.76 -12.88 6.34
C VAL A 332 -12.46 -14.11 5.76
N LYS A 333 -13.53 -14.57 6.43
CA LYS A 333 -14.41 -15.63 5.93
C LYS A 333 -15.76 -15.03 5.54
N ILE A 334 -16.16 -15.19 4.28
CA ILE A 334 -17.48 -14.75 3.82
C ILE A 334 -18.55 -15.66 4.45
N LYS A 335 -19.62 -15.07 4.97
CA LYS A 335 -20.73 -15.83 5.56
C LYS A 335 -21.61 -16.39 4.44
N PRO A 336 -22.09 -17.64 4.53
CA PRO A 336 -23.12 -18.15 3.63
C PRO A 336 -24.36 -17.26 3.66
N ILE A 337 -24.94 -16.98 2.49
CA ILE A 337 -26.10 -16.08 2.34
C ILE A 337 -27.27 -16.50 3.26
N SER A 338 -27.55 -17.79 3.36
CA SER A 338 -28.60 -18.34 4.23
C SER A 338 -28.38 -17.99 5.71
N SER A 339 -27.16 -18.20 6.20
CA SER A 339 -26.76 -17.88 7.58
C SER A 339 -26.74 -16.37 7.87
N TYR A 340 -26.47 -15.55 6.85
CA TYR A 340 -26.45 -14.10 7.00
C TYR A 340 -27.87 -13.55 7.16
N ILE A 341 -28.81 -14.01 6.34
CA ILE A 341 -30.22 -13.59 6.40
C ILE A 341 -30.87 -14.01 7.72
N SER A 342 -30.59 -15.22 8.22
CA SER A 342 -31.12 -15.68 9.51
C SER A 342 -30.55 -14.90 10.70
N ASN A 343 -29.26 -14.57 10.66
CA ASN A 343 -28.59 -13.75 11.67
C ASN A 343 -29.11 -12.30 11.71
N LEU A 344 -29.49 -11.73 10.56
CA LEU A 344 -30.09 -10.39 10.53
C LEU A 344 -31.46 -10.37 11.21
N LYS A 345 -32.29 -11.40 10.98
CA LYS A 345 -33.63 -11.52 11.59
C LYS A 345 -33.56 -11.74 13.10
N SER A 346 -32.59 -12.52 13.58
CA SER A 346 -32.45 -12.85 15.01
C SER A 346 -31.77 -11.74 15.82
N ASN A 347 -30.71 -11.12 15.28
CA ASN A 347 -29.94 -10.11 16.03
C ASN A 347 -30.60 -8.73 16.10
N TRP A 348 -31.66 -8.47 15.33
CA TRP A 348 -32.47 -7.26 15.51
C TRP A 348 -33.01 -7.13 16.95
N LYS A 349 -33.12 -8.25 17.69
CA LYS A 349 -33.53 -8.29 19.10
C LYS A 349 -32.39 -8.05 20.11
N ASN A 350 -31.12 -8.22 19.75
CA ASN A 350 -29.97 -8.11 20.66
C ASN A 350 -29.03 -6.96 20.24
N LYS A 351 -29.17 -5.80 20.91
CA LYS A 351 -28.51 -4.53 20.53
C LYS A 351 -26.97 -4.55 20.58
N GLY A 352 -26.34 -5.38 21.42
CA GLY A 352 -24.89 -5.33 21.68
C GLY A 352 -23.98 -5.78 20.53
N ASN A 353 -24.44 -6.69 19.65
CA ASN A 353 -23.64 -7.26 18.56
C ASN A 353 -24.20 -6.96 17.16
N PHE A 354 -25.20 -6.08 17.06
CA PHE A 354 -25.94 -5.84 15.83
C PHE A 354 -25.05 -5.37 14.66
N ILE A 355 -24.09 -4.48 14.91
CA ILE A 355 -23.18 -3.94 13.87
C ILE A 355 -22.30 -5.04 13.26
N ARG A 356 -21.77 -5.97 14.07
CA ARG A 356 -20.98 -7.11 13.58
C ARG A 356 -21.85 -8.14 12.85
N SER A 357 -23.13 -8.24 13.21
CA SER A 357 -24.08 -9.10 12.53
C SER A 357 -24.43 -8.61 11.12
N LEU A 358 -24.41 -7.28 10.88
CA LEU A 358 -24.63 -6.64 9.58
C LEU A 358 -23.50 -6.84 8.57
N LEU A 359 -22.34 -7.34 8.98
CA LEU A 359 -21.26 -7.60 8.03
C LEU A 359 -21.47 -8.95 7.32
N PRO A 360 -21.35 -8.99 5.98
CA PRO A 360 -21.51 -10.23 5.20
C PRO A 360 -20.31 -11.19 5.36
N TYR A 361 -19.38 -10.86 6.24
CA TYR A 361 -18.18 -11.62 6.52
C TYR A 361 -17.87 -11.66 8.01
N GLN A 362 -17.01 -12.57 8.40
CA GLN A 362 -16.46 -12.71 9.74
C GLN A 362 -14.94 -12.53 9.68
N ILE A 363 -14.42 -11.74 10.60
CA ILE A 363 -12.97 -11.58 10.78
C ILE A 363 -12.51 -12.65 11.76
N ILE A 364 -11.54 -13.45 11.34
CA ILE A 364 -10.90 -14.46 12.18
C ILE A 364 -9.59 -13.86 12.68
N GLN A 365 -9.42 -13.90 13.99
CA GLN A 365 -8.22 -13.46 14.68
C GLN A 365 -7.60 -14.63 15.43
N THR A 366 -6.28 -14.72 15.38
CA THR A 366 -5.48 -15.73 16.08
C THR A 366 -4.40 -15.05 16.91
N ASP A 367 -3.90 -15.75 17.91
CA ASP A 367 -2.77 -15.29 18.70
C ASP A 367 -1.56 -15.15 17.79
N GLN A 368 -1.01 -13.93 17.69
CA GLN A 368 0.07 -13.61 16.75
C GLN A 368 1.34 -13.14 17.44
N VAL A 369 1.23 -12.43 18.57
CA VAL A 369 2.37 -12.01 19.37
C VAL A 369 2.09 -12.35 20.82
N CYS A 370 3.01 -13.06 21.44
CA CYS A 370 2.90 -13.47 22.84
C CYS A 370 3.93 -12.76 23.69
N ILE A 371 3.52 -12.43 24.92
CA ILE A 371 4.35 -11.87 25.96
C ILE A 371 4.86 -13.03 26.80
N LEU A 372 6.16 -13.24 26.79
CA LEU A 372 6.83 -14.24 27.60
C LEU A 372 7.65 -13.57 28.68
N ARG A 373 7.57 -14.06 29.91
CA ARG A 373 8.35 -13.59 31.06
C ARG A 373 9.36 -14.65 31.45
N LYS A 374 10.58 -14.26 31.79
CA LYS A 374 11.58 -15.16 32.33
C LYS A 374 11.16 -15.65 33.72
N LYS A 375 11.29 -16.96 33.96
CA LYS A 375 10.97 -17.59 35.25
C LYS A 375 11.90 -17.18 36.37
#